data_AF-A0A8B3S0V0-F1
#
_entry.id   AF-A0A8B3S0V0-F1
#
_cell.length_a   1.000
_cell.length_b   1.000
_cell.length_c   1.000
_cell.angle_alpha   90.00
_cell.angle_beta   90.00
_cell.angle_gamma   90.00
#
_symmetry.space_group_name_H-M   'P 1'
#
loop_
_entity.id
_entity.type
_entity.pdbx_description
1 polymer ?
#
loop_
_entity_poly.entity_id
_entity_poly.type
_entity_poly.pdbx_seq_one_letter_code
_entity_poly.pdbx_strand_id
1 'polypeptide(L)'
;MLREYNRAKTNKSEIVEVKVSKVIELIKNFTFVDSVLLFGSSVKGKYWRDIDICIVPLRELSLKERLTLESIMPSGVDISIFFELPLHIRKKIFEEGKVLYSKDMYRLLTIEKETDLEYSKYKKHREYYNKTVRERMLKMQAG
;
A
#
# COMPACT_ATOMS: atom_id res chain seq x y z
N MET A 1 -27.41 14.47 -18.52
CA MET A 1 -27.05 13.32 -17.65
C MET A 1 -25.70 12.67 -18.00
N LEU A 2 -25.51 11.96 -19.13
CA LEU A 2 -24.21 11.29 -19.44
C LEU A 2 -23.03 12.27 -19.62
N ARG A 3 -23.24 13.42 -20.26
CA ARG A 3 -22.18 14.43 -20.45
C ARG A 3 -21.70 15.06 -19.14
N GLU A 4 -22.61 15.33 -18.21
CA GLU A 4 -22.27 15.89 -16.89
C GLU A 4 -21.61 14.86 -15.99
N TYR A 5 -22.05 13.60 -16.04
CA TYR A 5 -21.41 12.48 -15.36
C TYR A 5 -19.95 12.30 -15.81
N ASN A 6 -19.71 12.33 -17.12
CA ASN A 6 -18.35 12.22 -17.66
C ASN A 6 -17.49 13.44 -17.27
N ARG A 7 -18.06 14.65 -17.29
CA ARG A 7 -17.35 15.88 -16.87
C ARG A 7 -16.96 15.87 -15.39
N ALA A 8 -17.87 15.43 -14.51
CA ALA A 8 -17.60 15.28 -13.08
C ALA A 8 -16.53 14.22 -12.80
N LYS A 9 -16.52 13.13 -13.59
CA LYS A 9 -15.50 12.07 -13.50
C LYS A 9 -14.12 12.57 -13.92
N THR A 10 -14.02 13.32 -15.03
CA THR A 10 -12.77 13.91 -15.53
C THR A 10 -12.20 14.96 -14.57
N ASN A 11 -13.04 15.89 -14.08
CA ASN A 11 -12.59 16.88 -13.09
C ASN A 11 -12.11 16.21 -11.79
N LYS A 12 -12.76 15.12 -11.38
CA LYS A 12 -12.38 14.41 -10.15
C LYS A 12 -11.06 13.63 -10.29
N SER A 13 -10.77 13.03 -11.44
CA SER A 13 -9.47 12.38 -11.68
C SER A 13 -8.32 13.40 -11.71
N GLU A 14 -8.54 14.57 -12.30
CA GLU A 14 -7.54 15.63 -12.37
C GLU A 14 -7.23 16.21 -10.98
N ILE A 15 -8.24 16.39 -10.12
CA ILE A 15 -8.05 16.81 -8.72
C ILE A 15 -7.19 15.80 -7.93
N VAL A 16 -7.43 14.50 -8.13
CA VAL A 16 -6.64 13.45 -7.46
C VAL A 16 -5.19 13.49 -7.92
N GLU A 17 -4.96 13.62 -9.22
CA GLU A 17 -3.62 13.68 -9.79
C GLU A 17 -2.83 14.88 -9.24
N VAL A 18 -3.45 16.07 -9.21
CA VAL A 18 -2.85 17.28 -8.62
C VAL A 18 -2.53 17.08 -7.14
N LYS A 19 -3.42 16.43 -6.39
CA LYS A 19 -3.23 16.19 -4.94
C LYS A 19 -2.11 15.19 -4.70
N VAL A 20 -2.04 14.12 -5.48
CA VAL A 20 -0.96 13.13 -5.43
C VAL A 20 0.38 13.79 -5.76
N SER A 21 0.46 14.59 -6.83
CA SER A 21 1.69 15.31 -7.18
C SER A 21 2.16 16.24 -6.05
N LYS A 22 1.24 16.99 -5.43
CA LYS A 22 1.57 17.83 -4.26
C LYS A 22 2.13 17.02 -3.10
N VAL A 23 1.54 15.86 -2.80
CA VAL A 23 2.05 14.99 -1.72
C VAL A 23 3.46 14.50 -2.05
N ILE A 24 3.72 14.06 -3.27
CA ILE A 24 5.05 13.61 -3.69
C ILE A 24 6.08 14.73 -3.52
N GLU A 25 5.76 15.95 -3.96
CA GLU A 25 6.64 17.12 -3.80
C GLU A 25 6.95 17.44 -2.33
N LEU A 26 5.96 17.29 -1.44
CA LEU A 26 6.15 17.50 0.00
C LEU A 26 7.09 16.46 0.61
N ILE A 27 6.97 15.17 0.22
CA ILE A 27 7.66 14.09 0.93
C ILE A 27 8.96 13.62 0.28
N LYS A 28 9.18 13.83 -1.03
CA LYS A 28 10.37 13.33 -1.73
C LYS A 28 11.69 13.90 -1.18
N ASN A 29 11.62 15.07 -0.56
CA ASN A 29 12.76 15.79 0.00
C ASN A 29 13.18 15.28 1.39
N PHE A 30 12.37 14.47 2.06
CA PHE A 30 12.81 13.83 3.29
C PHE A 30 13.91 12.81 2.99
N THR A 31 15.02 12.91 3.72
CA THR A 31 16.18 12.04 3.51
C THR A 31 15.84 10.58 3.77
N PHE A 32 14.93 10.29 4.69
CA PHE A 32 14.50 8.93 5.05
C PHE A 32 13.51 8.29 4.07
N VAL A 33 12.90 9.04 3.14
CA VAL A 33 11.96 8.48 2.14
C VAL A 33 12.76 7.86 1.01
N ASP A 34 12.53 6.58 0.72
CA ASP A 34 13.12 5.89 -0.44
C ASP A 34 12.15 5.92 -1.62
N SER A 35 10.96 5.37 -1.41
CA SER A 35 9.94 5.20 -2.45
C SER A 35 8.54 5.53 -1.93
N VAL A 36 7.66 5.95 -2.83
CA VAL A 36 6.26 6.31 -2.57
C VAL A 36 5.40 5.56 -3.56
N LEU A 37 4.38 4.86 -3.06
CA LEU A 37 3.46 4.07 -3.84
C LEU A 37 2.02 4.50 -3.54
N LEU A 38 1.20 4.62 -4.58
CA LEU A 38 -0.24 4.72 -4.45
C LEU A 38 -0.82 3.30 -4.35
N PHE A 39 -1.71 3.05 -3.40
CA PHE A 39 -2.38 1.76 -3.30
C PHE A 39 -3.86 1.93 -2.90
N GLY A 40 -4.49 0.83 -2.50
CA GLY A 40 -5.81 0.88 -1.87
C GLY A 40 -6.97 1.17 -2.82
N SER A 41 -8.04 1.72 -2.27
CA SER A 41 -9.30 1.93 -3.00
C SER A 41 -9.15 2.91 -4.18
N SER A 42 -8.11 3.74 -4.11
CA SER A 42 -7.67 4.70 -5.10
C SER A 42 -6.97 4.07 -6.31
N VAL A 43 -6.87 2.74 -6.44
CA VAL A 43 -6.43 2.14 -7.71
C VAL A 43 -7.61 1.60 -8.53
N LYS A 44 -8.75 1.29 -7.89
CA LYS A 44 -9.90 0.59 -8.52
C LYS A 44 -11.10 1.48 -8.87
N GLY A 45 -10.97 2.81 -8.81
CA GLY A 45 -11.79 3.72 -9.60
C GLY A 45 -13.26 3.94 -9.20
N LYS A 46 -13.76 3.42 -8.07
CA LYS A 46 -15.20 3.52 -7.74
C LYS A 46 -15.57 4.44 -6.58
N TYR A 47 -14.71 4.67 -5.58
CA TYR A 47 -14.99 5.60 -4.49
C TYR A 47 -13.69 6.23 -3.97
N TRP A 48 -13.21 7.25 -4.69
CA TRP A 48 -12.07 8.10 -4.32
C TRP A 48 -12.43 9.02 -3.14
N ARG A 49 -12.68 8.44 -1.96
CA ARG A 49 -12.86 9.24 -0.73
C ARG A 49 -11.51 9.54 -0.09
N ASP A 50 -10.65 8.53 0.01
CA ASP A 50 -9.33 8.63 0.62
C ASP A 50 -8.26 8.15 -0.37
N ILE A 51 -7.12 8.85 -0.40
CA ILE A 51 -5.94 8.49 -1.22
C ILE A 51 -4.97 7.75 -0.32
N ASP A 52 -4.78 6.45 -0.55
CA ASP A 52 -3.88 5.62 0.25
C ASP A 52 -2.45 5.68 -0.32
N ILE A 53 -1.52 6.28 0.43
CA ILE A 53 -0.11 6.41 0.05
C ILE A 53 0.74 5.55 0.97
N CYS A 54 1.52 4.65 0.38
CA CYS A 54 2.52 3.86 1.08
C CYS A 54 3.90 4.48 0.90
N ILE A 55 4.60 4.68 2.02
CA ILE A 55 5.99 5.11 2.04
C ILE A 55 6.86 3.89 2.35
N VAL A 56 7.83 3.65 1.47
CA VAL A 56 8.96 2.76 1.74
C VAL A 56 10.09 3.65 2.25
N PRO A 57 10.45 3.56 3.54
CA PRO A 57 11.56 4.34 4.07
C PRO A 57 12.90 3.64 3.83
N LEU A 58 14.00 4.38 3.88
CA LEU A 58 15.37 3.83 3.84
C LEU A 58 15.73 3.08 5.13
N ARG A 59 15.11 3.47 6.25
CA ARG A 59 15.32 2.92 7.59
C ARG A 59 14.03 2.99 8.40
N GLU A 60 14.03 2.40 9.58
CA GLU A 60 12.95 2.61 10.54
C GLU A 60 12.78 4.11 10.87
N LEU A 61 11.53 4.56 10.92
CA LEU A 61 11.18 5.94 11.20
C LEU A 61 10.97 6.14 12.70
N SER A 62 11.56 7.22 13.23
CA SER A 62 11.27 7.68 14.58
C SER A 62 9.82 8.18 14.70
N LEU A 63 9.29 8.23 15.93
CA LEU A 63 7.97 8.79 16.20
C LEU A 63 7.83 10.22 15.65
N LYS A 64 8.87 11.04 15.81
CA LYS A 64 8.88 12.42 15.30
C LYS A 64 8.75 12.48 13.78
N GLU A 65 9.46 11.63 13.05
CA GLU A 65 9.39 11.57 11.59
C GLU A 65 8.01 11.14 11.10
N ARG A 66 7.37 10.20 11.81
CA ARG A 66 6.00 9.75 11.52
C ARG A 66 4.98 10.86 11.72
N LEU A 67 5.01 11.51 12.88
CA LEU A 67 4.12 12.64 13.17
C LEU A 67 4.35 13.80 12.19
N THR A 68 5.59 14.00 11.75
CA THR A 68 5.89 15.00 10.71
C THR A 68 5.22 14.64 9.40
N LEU A 69 5.31 13.38 8.95
CA LEU A 69 4.63 12.92 7.73
C LEU A 69 3.11 13.07 7.84
N GLU A 70 2.50 12.65 8.94
CA GLU A 70 1.05 12.76 9.15
C GLU A 70 0.58 14.21 9.17
N SER A 71 1.30 15.11 9.84
CA SER A 71 0.89 16.51 10.01
C SER A 71 0.94 17.35 8.72
N ILE A 72 1.76 16.95 7.74
CA ILE A 72 1.85 17.65 6.44
C ILE A 72 0.90 17.08 5.39
N MET A 73 0.21 15.97 5.67
CA MET A 73 -0.71 15.38 4.72
C MET A 73 -1.99 16.21 4.56
N PRO A 74 -2.44 16.45 3.33
CA PRO A 74 -3.73 17.09 3.10
C PRO A 74 -4.87 16.14 3.48
N SER A 75 -5.97 16.67 3.99
CA SER A 75 -7.15 15.89 4.41
C SER A 75 -7.64 14.93 3.33
N GLY A 76 -7.96 13.68 3.67
CA GLY A 76 -8.34 12.62 2.71
C GLY A 76 -7.14 12.02 1.97
N VAL A 77 -5.97 12.02 2.61
CA VAL A 77 -4.78 11.25 2.23
C VAL A 77 -4.33 10.50 3.46
N ASP A 78 -4.27 9.18 3.36
CA ASP A 78 -3.80 8.31 4.44
C ASP A 78 -2.40 7.80 4.10
N ILE A 79 -1.50 7.88 5.07
CA ILE A 79 -0.13 7.35 4.94
C ILE A 79 -0.05 5.99 5.62
N SER A 80 0.66 5.07 4.98
CA SER A 80 1.11 3.82 5.57
C SER A 80 2.62 3.65 5.42
N ILE A 81 3.29 3.14 6.45
CA ILE A 81 4.71 2.79 6.37
C ILE A 81 4.83 1.32 5.97
N PHE A 82 5.51 1.05 4.85
CA PHE A 82 5.51 -0.26 4.20
C PHE A 82 5.87 -1.41 5.14
N PHE A 83 6.93 -1.27 5.93
CA PHE A 83 7.45 -2.34 6.78
C PHE A 83 6.57 -2.66 8.00
N GLU A 84 5.58 -1.82 8.30
CA GLU A 84 4.62 -2.05 9.39
C GLU A 84 3.36 -2.75 8.93
N LEU A 85 3.18 -2.82 7.61
CA LEU A 85 2.01 -3.43 7.03
C LEU A 85 2.10 -4.96 7.14
N PRO A 86 0.99 -5.62 7.46
CA PRO A 86 0.87 -7.06 7.33
C PRO A 86 1.34 -7.54 5.94
N LEU A 87 2.01 -8.70 5.91
CA LEU A 87 2.61 -9.25 4.69
C LEU A 87 1.64 -9.35 3.50
N HIS A 88 0.38 -9.68 3.74
CA HIS A 88 -0.64 -9.75 2.69
C HIS A 88 -0.99 -8.38 2.09
N ILE A 89 -0.91 -7.30 2.88
CA ILE A 89 -1.10 -5.93 2.40
C ILE A 89 0.14 -5.50 1.61
N ARG A 90 1.36 -5.76 2.12
CA ARG A 90 2.61 -5.51 1.39
C ARG A 90 2.61 -6.16 0.01
N LYS A 91 2.20 -7.43 -0.07
CA LYS A 91 2.08 -8.16 -1.34
C LYS A 91 1.09 -7.49 -2.29
N LYS A 92 -0.09 -7.10 -1.78
CA LYS A 92 -1.12 -6.42 -2.57
C LYS A 92 -0.66 -5.04 -3.08
N ILE A 93 0.15 -4.32 -2.32
CA ILE A 93 0.72 -3.03 -2.75
C ILE A 93 1.60 -3.20 -3.99
N PHE A 94 2.41 -4.26 -4.06
CA PHE A 94 3.22 -4.53 -5.25
C PHE A 94 2.39 -5.06 -6.43
N GLU A 95 1.35 -5.86 -6.16
CA GLU A 95 0.49 -6.42 -7.22
C GLU A 95 -0.46 -5.40 -7.84
N GLU A 96 -1.01 -4.50 -7.03
CA GLU A 96 -2.09 -3.58 -7.43
C GLU A 96 -1.69 -2.11 -7.34
N GLY A 97 -0.58 -1.77 -6.69
CA GLY A 97 -0.18 -0.38 -6.47
C GLY A 97 0.50 0.25 -7.68
N LYS A 98 0.66 1.57 -7.62
CA LYS A 98 1.38 2.37 -8.61
C LYS A 98 2.56 3.05 -7.94
N VAL A 99 3.77 2.83 -8.45
CA VAL A 99 4.96 3.57 -8.00
C VAL A 99 4.82 5.02 -8.45
N LEU A 100 4.86 5.94 -7.49
CA LEU A 100 4.76 7.38 -7.71
C LEU A 100 6.13 8.06 -7.70
N TYR A 101 7.04 7.55 -6.86
CA TYR A 101 8.40 8.04 -6.73
C TYR A 101 9.30 6.93 -6.18
N SER A 102 10.57 6.89 -6.61
CA SER A 102 11.60 6.03 -6.04
C SER A 102 12.96 6.66 -6.25
N LYS A 103 13.76 6.75 -5.18
CA LYS A 103 15.18 7.15 -5.25
C LYS A 103 16.04 6.05 -5.82
N ASP A 104 15.78 4.81 -5.40
CA ASP A 104 16.49 3.61 -5.82
C ASP A 104 15.47 2.53 -6.23
N MET A 105 15.18 2.47 -7.52
CA MET A 105 14.26 1.49 -8.09
C MET A 105 14.77 0.05 -7.90
N TYR A 106 16.09 -0.16 -7.89
CA TYR A 106 16.67 -1.49 -7.69
C TYR A 106 16.42 -2.00 -6.27
N ARG A 107 16.55 -1.13 -5.27
CA ARG A 107 16.17 -1.43 -3.89
C ARG A 107 14.68 -1.76 -3.77
N LEU A 108 13.82 -0.98 -4.41
CA LEU A 108 12.36 -1.23 -4.39
C LEU A 108 12.01 -2.61 -4.97
N LEU A 109 12.59 -2.96 -6.13
CA LEU A 109 12.42 -4.28 -6.75
C LEU A 109 12.99 -5.42 -5.88
N THR A 110 14.06 -5.16 -5.14
CA THR A 110 14.61 -6.12 -4.19
C THR A 110 13.62 -6.40 -3.06
N ILE A 111 13.01 -5.35 -2.50
CA ILE A 111 11.98 -5.46 -1.45
C ILE A 111 10.73 -6.19 -1.97
N GLU A 112 10.33 -5.95 -3.22
CA GLU A 112 9.24 -6.69 -3.87
C GLU A 112 9.55 -8.18 -3.92
N LYS A 113 10.74 -8.55 -4.41
CA LYS A 113 11.17 -9.95 -4.48
C LYS A 113 11.25 -10.61 -3.11
N GLU A 114 11.75 -9.91 -2.09
CA GLU A 114 11.76 -10.40 -0.71
C GLU A 114 10.34 -10.63 -0.18
N THR A 115 9.43 -9.69 -0.43
CA THR A 115 8.01 -9.78 -0.07
C THR A 115 7.36 -11.00 -0.72
N ASP A 116 7.66 -11.28 -1.99
CA ASP A 116 7.15 -12.44 -2.73
C ASP A 116 7.64 -13.77 -2.13
N LEU A 117 8.92 -13.84 -1.79
CA LEU A 117 9.51 -15.02 -1.15
C LEU A 117 8.91 -15.24 0.25
N GLU A 118 8.76 -14.19 1.05
CA GLU A 118 8.15 -14.23 2.38
C GLU A 118 6.68 -14.69 2.29
N TYR A 119 5.92 -14.12 1.35
CA TYR A 119 4.51 -14.47 1.14
C TYR A 119 4.34 -15.92 0.69
N SER A 120 5.20 -16.41 -0.22
CA SER A 120 5.20 -17.80 -0.66
C SER A 120 5.46 -18.77 0.49
N LYS A 121 6.43 -18.46 1.36
CA LYS A 121 6.70 -19.25 2.58
C LYS A 121 5.48 -19.24 3.51
N TYR A 122 4.92 -18.07 3.80
CA TYR A 122 3.74 -17.94 4.65
C TYR A 122 2.53 -18.73 4.12
N LYS A 123 2.26 -18.67 2.82
CA LYS A 123 1.15 -19.41 2.18
C LYS A 123 1.29 -20.92 2.40
N LYS A 124 2.50 -21.48 2.20
CA LYS A 124 2.78 -22.90 2.45
C LYS A 124 2.52 -23.29 3.92
N HIS A 125 2.95 -22.45 4.87
CA HIS A 125 2.67 -22.69 6.30
C HIS A 125 1.18 -22.64 6.63
N ARG A 126 0.45 -21.67 6.06
CA ARG A 126 -1.01 -21.54 6.25
C ARG A 126 -1.76 -22.74 5.67
N GLU A 127 -1.40 -23.21 4.48
CA GLU A 127 -1.99 -24.40 3.86
C GLU A 127 -1.76 -25.65 4.71
N TYR A 128 -0.54 -25.83 5.23
CA TYR A 128 -0.20 -26.93 6.14
C TYR A 128 -1.02 -26.88 7.44
N TYR A 129 -1.11 -25.70 8.06
CA TYR A 129 -1.92 -25.50 9.27
C TYR A 129 -3.40 -25.80 9.01
N ASN A 130 -3.98 -25.24 7.93
CA ASN A 130 -5.39 -25.46 7.57
C ASN A 130 -5.69 -26.93 7.31
N LYS A 131 -4.78 -27.66 6.64
CA LYS A 131 -4.90 -29.11 6.44
C LYS A 131 -4.94 -29.85 7.78
N THR A 132 -4.00 -29.54 8.66
CA THR A 132 -3.87 -30.20 9.98
C THR A 132 -5.08 -29.93 10.88
N VAL A 133 -5.57 -28.68 10.92
CA VAL A 133 -6.78 -28.32 11.68
C VAL A 133 -8.01 -29.00 11.12
N ARG A 134 -8.16 -29.06 9.79
CA ARG A 134 -9.27 -29.75 9.13
C ARG A 134 -9.27 -31.24 9.44
N GLU A 135 -8.12 -31.90 9.40
CA GLU A 135 -7.98 -33.31 9.78
C GLU A 135 -8.34 -33.55 11.25
N ARG A 136 -7.98 -32.64 12.17
CA ARG A 136 -8.39 -32.71 13.58
C ARG A 136 -9.90 -32.54 13.74
N MET A 137 -10.51 -31.55 13.08
CA MET A 137 -11.96 -31.32 13.14
C MET A 137 -12.76 -32.51 12.61
N LEU A 138 -12.32 -33.13 11.52
CA LEU A 138 -12.96 -34.33 10.97
C LEU A 138 -12.88 -35.53 11.94
N LYS A 139 -11.75 -35.70 12.64
CA LYS A 139 -11.60 -36.75 13.66
C LYS A 139 -12.49 -36.53 14.89
N MET A 140 -12.75 -35.27 15.26
CA MET A 140 -13.63 -34.93 16.39
C MET A 140 -15.12 -35.09 16.07
N GLN A 141 -15.52 -35.11 14.79
CA GLN A 141 -16.90 -35.34 14.37
C GLN A 141 -17.22 -36.82 14.12
N ALA A 142 -16.19 -37.67 14.02
CA ALA A 142 -16.30 -39.09 13.70
C ALA A 142 -16.24 -40.01 14.93
N GLY A 143 -16.13 -39.45 16.14
CA GLY A 143 -16.20 -40.17 17.42
C GLY A 143 -17.29 -39.58 18.30
#